data_AF-A0A183EE74-F1
#
_entry.id   AF-A0A183EE74-F1
#
_cell.length_a   1.000
_cell.length_b   1.000
_cell.length_c   1.000
_cell.angle_alpha   90.00
_cell.angle_beta   90.00
_cell.angle_gamma   90.00
#
_symmetry.space_group_name_H-M   'P 1'
#
loop_
_entity.id
_entity.type
_entity.pdbx_description
1 polymer ?
#
loop_
_entity_poly.entity_id
_entity_poly.type
_entity_poly.pdbx_seq_one_letter_code
_entity_poly.pdbx_strand_id
1 'polypeptide(L)'
;MIVLLMIGHNLQKTSVQQQRQPPDNRLLIPKALYLVPSQNPLWQKMDFWENAFFDIVAQERDIVGMDQEPCEMIDRYCGLSESEKRRLELDEDRLLATLLHNLTSYMIMCGTGQRAIQQKIRRLLGKAHIGLVYSKTINQLLDGLPKTQGNGIPLKPLGSRLMQKQSFTVHEGSTAQDPLMFMEVSDYLAHAIITVSYHIY
;
A
#
# COMPACT_ATOMS: atom_id res chain seq x y z
N MET A 1 11.94 18.29 -20.29
CA MET A 1 12.14 19.57 -19.59
C MET A 1 11.39 20.71 -20.26
N ILE A 2 10.14 20.46 -20.65
CA ILE A 2 9.22 21.41 -21.30
C ILE A 2 7.87 21.18 -20.61
N VAL A 3 7.14 22.27 -20.34
CA VAL A 3 5.96 22.37 -19.44
C VAL A 3 6.29 22.56 -17.95
N LEU A 4 7.31 23.37 -17.62
CA LEU A 4 7.45 23.93 -16.25
C LEU A 4 7.44 25.47 -16.22
N LEU A 5 7.03 26.16 -17.30
CA LEU A 5 7.26 27.61 -17.38
C LEU A 5 6.06 28.50 -17.74
N MET A 6 4.85 27.98 -17.93
CA MET A 6 3.72 28.81 -18.38
C MET A 6 2.43 28.64 -17.58
N ILE A 7 2.52 28.45 -16.25
CA ILE A 7 1.38 28.69 -15.34
C ILE A 7 1.90 29.39 -14.07
N GLY A 8 2.69 30.44 -14.29
CA GLY A 8 2.99 31.43 -13.27
C GLY A 8 2.01 32.59 -13.42
N HIS A 9 1.36 32.96 -12.31
CA HIS A 9 0.33 34.00 -12.15
C HIS A 9 -1.13 33.52 -12.23
N ASN A 10 -1.81 33.60 -11.08
CA ASN A 10 -3.24 33.38 -10.84
C ASN A 10 -3.78 31.96 -10.61
N LEU A 11 -3.04 31.11 -9.89
CA LEU A 11 -3.70 30.13 -9.03
C LEU A 11 -4.05 30.81 -7.70
N GLN A 12 -5.29 31.30 -7.57
CA GLN A 12 -5.83 31.63 -6.25
C GLN A 12 -5.83 30.33 -5.43
N LYS A 13 -4.99 30.29 -4.39
CA LYS A 13 -4.97 29.21 -3.40
C LYS A 13 -6.24 29.29 -2.56
N THR A 14 -7.37 28.85 -3.08
CA THR A 14 -8.57 28.64 -2.27
C THR A 14 -8.42 27.28 -1.61
N SER A 15 -7.68 27.24 -0.50
CA SER A 15 -7.52 26.05 0.33
C SER A 15 -8.84 25.75 1.04
N VAL A 16 -9.74 25.03 0.38
CA VAL A 16 -10.89 24.44 1.04
C VAL A 16 -10.41 23.13 1.64
N GLN A 17 -10.02 23.14 2.92
CA GLN A 17 -9.81 21.93 3.72
C GLN A 17 -11.18 21.28 4.00
N GLN A 18 -11.83 20.75 2.96
CA GLN A 18 -12.96 19.87 3.17
C GLN A 18 -12.38 18.46 3.27
N GLN A 19 -12.23 18.01 4.52
CA GLN A 19 -11.80 16.66 4.86
C GLN A 19 -12.89 15.67 4.44
N ARG A 20 -13.05 15.45 3.13
CA ARG A 20 -13.80 14.32 2.62
C ARG A 20 -12.99 13.09 3.00
N GLN A 21 -13.59 12.23 3.82
CA GLN A 21 -13.06 10.89 4.05
C GLN A 21 -12.83 10.28 2.67
N PRO A 22 -11.60 9.84 2.34
CA PRO A 22 -11.35 9.17 1.09
C PRO A 22 -12.32 8.00 0.96
N PRO A 23 -12.76 7.64 -0.27
CA PRO A 23 -13.57 6.45 -0.47
C PRO A 23 -12.91 5.29 0.27
N ASP A 24 -13.74 4.52 0.97
CA ASP A 24 -13.32 3.63 2.04
C ASP A 24 -12.45 2.46 1.51
N ASN A 25 -11.19 2.74 1.13
CA ASN A 25 -10.13 1.78 0.84
C ASN A 25 -9.64 1.11 2.15
N ARG A 26 -10.50 1.09 3.18
CA ARG A 26 -10.21 0.62 4.54
C ARG A 26 -9.77 -0.83 4.62
N LEU A 27 -9.85 -1.59 3.53
CA LEU A 27 -9.74 -3.04 3.55
C LEU A 27 -8.89 -3.51 2.37
N LEU A 28 -7.58 -3.50 2.60
CA LEU A 28 -6.53 -4.06 1.72
C LEU A 28 -6.49 -5.60 1.79
N ILE A 29 -7.46 -6.18 2.50
CA ILE A 29 -7.94 -7.54 2.26
C ILE A 29 -9.37 -7.39 1.76
N PRO A 30 -9.83 -8.14 0.72
CA PRO A 30 -11.17 -7.99 0.19
C PRO A 30 -12.20 -7.93 1.32
N LYS A 31 -13.18 -7.02 1.23
CA LYS A 31 -14.37 -6.99 2.11
C LYS A 31 -14.92 -8.40 2.37
N ALA A 32 -14.73 -9.33 1.44
CA ALA A 32 -15.01 -10.75 1.58
C ALA A 32 -14.44 -11.39 2.86
N LEU A 33 -13.20 -11.08 3.30
CA LEU A 33 -12.62 -11.74 4.48
C LEU A 33 -13.35 -11.38 5.79
N TYR A 34 -13.90 -10.17 5.87
CA TYR A 34 -14.70 -9.70 7.00
C TYR A 34 -16.13 -10.20 6.97
N LEU A 35 -16.66 -10.48 5.77
CA LEU A 35 -18.02 -11.01 5.57
C LEU A 35 -18.07 -12.53 5.69
N VAL A 36 -16.92 -13.21 5.60
CA VAL A 36 -16.82 -14.66 5.63
C VAL A 36 -16.68 -15.15 7.08
N PRO A 37 -17.46 -16.17 7.50
CA PRO A 37 -17.37 -16.73 8.84
C PRO A 37 -15.93 -17.14 9.24
N SER A 38 -15.59 -16.98 10.52
CA SER A 38 -14.30 -17.39 11.11
C SER A 38 -14.03 -18.90 11.04
N GLN A 39 -14.96 -19.72 10.53
CA GLN A 39 -14.78 -21.16 10.36
C GLN A 39 -14.85 -21.59 8.89
N ASN A 40 -14.47 -20.72 7.95
CA ASN A 40 -14.46 -21.10 6.54
C ASN A 40 -13.30 -22.08 6.22
N PRO A 41 -13.57 -23.22 5.55
CA PRO A 41 -12.52 -24.16 5.11
C PRO A 41 -11.40 -23.53 4.28
N LEU A 42 -11.66 -22.41 3.59
CA LEU A 42 -10.66 -21.64 2.84
C LEU A 42 -9.49 -21.18 3.72
N TRP A 43 -9.72 -20.84 4.99
CA TRP A 43 -8.67 -20.40 5.92
C TRP A 43 -7.61 -21.48 6.18
N GLN A 44 -7.96 -22.75 5.98
CA GLN A 44 -7.02 -23.85 6.13
C GLN A 44 -6.10 -24.01 4.90
N LYS A 45 -6.52 -23.55 3.71
CA LYS A 45 -5.77 -23.71 2.47
C LYS A 45 -4.57 -22.77 2.45
N MET A 46 -3.37 -23.28 2.20
CA MET A 46 -2.16 -22.44 2.08
C MET A 46 -2.22 -21.54 0.84
N ASP A 47 -2.65 -22.10 -0.28
CA ASP A 47 -2.67 -21.40 -1.57
C ASP A 47 -3.54 -20.14 -1.55
N PHE A 48 -4.64 -20.17 -0.78
CA PHE A 48 -5.47 -18.99 -0.56
C PHE A 48 -4.67 -17.84 0.07
N TRP A 49 -3.97 -18.10 1.18
CA TRP A 49 -3.20 -17.06 1.88
C TRP A 49 -1.97 -16.61 1.10
N GLU A 50 -1.40 -17.51 0.30
CA GLU A 50 -0.28 -17.19 -0.58
C GLU A 50 -0.72 -16.25 -1.72
N ASN A 51 -1.79 -16.58 -2.42
CA ASN A 51 -2.36 -15.72 -3.46
C ASN A 51 -2.77 -14.37 -2.87
N ALA A 52 -3.51 -14.39 -1.75
CA ALA A 52 -3.92 -13.15 -1.09
C ALA A 52 -2.73 -12.27 -0.67
N PHE A 53 -1.62 -12.87 -0.24
CA PHE A 53 -0.40 -12.15 0.09
C PHE A 53 0.25 -11.52 -1.15
N PHE A 54 0.42 -12.28 -2.24
CA PHE A 54 1.06 -11.74 -3.44
C PHE A 54 0.19 -10.72 -4.17
N ASP A 55 -1.13 -10.91 -4.19
CA ASP A 55 -2.08 -9.95 -4.74
C ASP A 55 -1.97 -8.61 -3.99
N ILE A 56 -1.89 -8.64 -2.65
CA ILE A 56 -1.78 -7.39 -1.87
C ILE A 56 -0.40 -6.76 -1.96
N VAL A 57 0.66 -7.55 -2.10
CA VAL A 57 2.01 -7.03 -2.37
C VAL A 57 2.05 -6.32 -3.72
N ALA A 58 1.51 -6.94 -4.78
CA ALA A 58 1.44 -6.33 -6.10
C ALA A 58 0.63 -5.03 -6.08
N GLN A 59 -0.55 -5.04 -5.47
CA GLN A 59 -1.37 -3.84 -5.34
C GLN A 59 -0.68 -2.73 -4.53
N GLU A 60 -0.06 -3.06 -3.40
CA GLU A 60 0.59 -2.04 -2.58
C GLU A 60 1.81 -1.45 -3.31
N ARG A 61 2.61 -2.28 -4.01
CA ARG A 61 3.74 -1.83 -4.83
C ARG A 61 3.30 -0.92 -5.97
N ASP A 62 2.21 -1.25 -6.65
CA ASP A 62 1.59 -0.39 -7.67
C ASP A 62 1.20 0.97 -7.08
N ILE A 63 0.47 0.96 -5.96
CA ILE A 63 0.01 2.19 -5.29
C ILE A 63 1.18 3.07 -4.82
N VAL A 64 2.26 2.48 -4.29
CA VAL A 64 3.43 3.24 -3.82
C VAL A 64 4.46 3.54 -4.92
N GLY A 65 4.25 3.05 -6.15
CA GLY A 65 5.14 3.27 -7.29
C GLY A 65 6.44 2.46 -7.26
N MET A 66 6.44 1.31 -6.60
CA MET A 66 7.55 0.34 -6.58
C MET A 66 7.53 -0.64 -7.75
N ASP A 67 6.39 -0.81 -8.43
CA ASP A 67 6.26 -1.65 -9.63
C ASP A 67 6.54 -0.79 -10.87
N GLN A 68 7.76 -0.89 -11.44
CA GLN A 68 8.17 -0.16 -12.65
C GLN A 68 8.45 -1.15 -13.78
N GLU A 69 8.12 -0.78 -15.03
CA GLU A 69 8.37 -1.66 -16.18
C GLU A 69 9.88 -1.98 -16.34
N PRO A 70 10.25 -3.22 -16.72
CA PRO A 70 11.64 -3.68 -16.78
C PRO A 70 12.59 -2.79 -17.59
N CYS A 71 12.09 -2.17 -18.68
CA CYS A 71 12.87 -1.30 -19.54
C CYS A 71 13.26 0.03 -18.87
N GLU A 72 12.46 0.55 -17.95
CA GLU A 72 12.77 1.80 -17.26
C GLU A 72 13.66 1.60 -16.02
N MET A 73 13.73 0.36 -15.52
CA MET A 73 14.45 0.01 -14.29
C MET A 73 15.92 -0.28 -14.51
N ILE A 74 16.30 -0.94 -15.61
CA ILE A 74 17.69 -1.40 -15.78
C ILE A 74 18.66 -0.21 -15.89
N ASP A 75 18.33 0.79 -16.71
CA ASP A 75 19.19 1.96 -16.91
C ASP A 75 19.23 2.86 -15.67
N ARG A 76 18.10 3.04 -14.98
CA ARG A 76 18.05 3.80 -13.72
C ARG A 76 18.81 3.09 -12.61
N TYR A 77 18.62 1.78 -12.44
CA TYR A 77 19.28 0.98 -11.40
C TYR A 77 20.79 0.94 -11.57
N CYS A 78 21.28 0.83 -12.82
CA CYS A 78 22.72 0.91 -13.11
C CYS A 78 23.32 2.27 -12.72
N GLY A 79 22.53 3.35 -12.79
CA GLY A 79 22.94 4.70 -12.41
C GLY A 79 22.85 5.02 -10.92
N LEU A 80 22.20 4.17 -10.10
CA LEU A 80 22.05 4.41 -8.66
C LEU A 80 23.36 4.15 -7.90
N SER A 81 23.61 4.97 -6.89
CA SER A 81 24.63 4.67 -5.88
C SER A 81 24.26 3.43 -5.06
N GLU A 82 25.27 2.76 -4.50
CA GLU A 82 25.05 1.61 -3.59
C GLU A 82 24.18 1.98 -2.37
N SER A 83 24.27 3.23 -1.91
CA SER A 83 23.39 3.75 -0.85
C SER A 83 21.92 3.79 -1.27
N GLU A 84 21.63 4.20 -2.52
CA GLU A 84 20.26 4.27 -3.03
C GLU A 84 19.69 2.87 -3.26
N LYS A 85 20.49 1.95 -3.81
CA LYS A 85 20.09 0.54 -3.98
C LYS A 85 19.74 -0.07 -2.62
N ARG A 86 20.61 0.10 -1.63
CA ARG A 86 20.37 -0.38 -0.27
C ARG A 86 19.13 0.24 0.38
N ARG A 87 18.85 1.52 0.10
CA ARG A 87 17.63 2.18 0.56
C ARG A 87 16.40 1.54 -0.06
N LEU A 88 16.40 1.27 -1.37
CA LEU A 88 15.29 0.62 -2.07
C LEU A 88 15.04 -0.80 -1.54
N GLU A 89 16.10 -1.58 -1.30
CA GLU A 89 15.99 -2.90 -0.67
C GLU A 89 15.34 -2.83 0.73
N LEU A 90 15.73 -1.85 1.55
CA LEU A 90 15.16 -1.63 2.87
C LEU A 90 13.69 -1.19 2.82
N ASP A 91 13.32 -0.38 1.83
CA ASP A 91 11.94 0.06 1.62
C ASP A 91 11.04 -1.11 1.19
N GLU A 92 11.54 -1.99 0.30
CA GLU A 92 10.87 -3.23 -0.12
C GLU A 92 10.68 -4.20 1.07
N ASP A 93 11.75 -4.47 1.83
CA ASP A 93 11.67 -5.30 3.03
C ASP A 93 10.63 -4.78 4.02
N ARG A 94 10.56 -3.46 4.19
CA ARG A 94 9.59 -2.80 5.08
C ARG A 94 8.15 -3.01 4.60
N LEU A 95 7.90 -2.87 3.30
CA LEU A 95 6.58 -3.11 2.69
C LEU A 95 6.14 -4.55 2.95
N LEU A 96 6.98 -5.52 2.59
CA LEU A 96 6.67 -6.94 2.74
C LEU A 96 6.44 -7.35 4.20
N ALA A 97 7.28 -6.87 5.12
CA ALA A 97 7.14 -7.15 6.54
C ALA A 97 5.86 -6.53 7.14
N THR A 98 5.47 -5.34 6.68
CA THR A 98 4.22 -4.70 7.10
C THR A 98 3.01 -5.52 6.65
N LEU A 99 3.03 -6.00 5.41
CA LEU A 99 1.96 -6.84 4.87
C LEU A 99 1.88 -8.21 5.58
N LEU A 100 3.01 -8.86 5.86
CA LEU A 100 3.03 -10.11 6.64
C LEU A 100 2.51 -9.94 8.07
N HIS A 101 2.87 -8.84 8.74
CA HIS A 101 2.36 -8.50 10.07
C HIS A 101 0.83 -8.37 10.05
N ASN A 102 0.31 -7.63 9.08
CA ASN A 102 -1.12 -7.44 8.93
C ASN A 102 -1.83 -8.76 8.59
N LEU A 103 -1.28 -9.54 7.64
CA LEU A 103 -1.78 -10.86 7.27
C LEU A 103 -1.88 -11.81 8.48
N THR A 104 -0.86 -11.78 9.35
CA THR A 104 -0.87 -12.54 10.62
C THR A 104 -2.05 -12.15 11.49
N SER A 105 -2.32 -10.84 11.63
CA SER A 105 -3.47 -10.33 12.41
C SER A 105 -4.79 -10.79 11.80
N TYR A 106 -4.91 -10.76 10.47
CA TYR A 106 -6.11 -11.24 9.78
C TYR A 106 -6.33 -12.75 9.94
N MET A 107 -5.27 -13.57 9.88
CA MET A 107 -5.39 -15.01 10.13
C MET A 107 -5.95 -15.31 11.54
N ILE A 108 -5.57 -14.51 12.56
CA ILE A 108 -6.11 -14.62 13.92
C ILE A 108 -7.59 -14.25 13.94
N MET A 109 -7.97 -13.14 13.28
CA MET A 109 -9.38 -12.73 13.16
C MET A 109 -10.25 -13.79 12.50
N CYS A 110 -9.71 -14.50 11.50
CA CYS A 110 -10.35 -15.63 10.83
C CYS A 110 -10.30 -16.93 11.64
N GLY A 111 -9.89 -16.92 12.91
CA GLY A 111 -9.90 -18.12 13.77
C GLY A 111 -8.85 -19.17 13.39
N THR A 112 -7.83 -18.81 12.60
CA THR A 112 -6.78 -19.75 12.21
C THR A 112 -5.94 -20.14 13.44
N GLY A 113 -5.69 -21.43 13.64
CA GLY A 113 -4.92 -21.91 14.79
C GLY A 113 -3.46 -21.45 14.78
N GLN A 114 -2.90 -21.15 15.95
CA GLN A 114 -1.55 -20.60 16.13
C GLN A 114 -0.47 -21.36 15.35
N ARG A 115 -0.44 -22.70 15.43
CA ARG A 115 0.54 -23.53 14.70
C ARG A 115 0.42 -23.38 13.19
N ALA A 116 -0.81 -23.31 12.68
CA ALA A 116 -1.05 -23.12 11.26
C ALA A 116 -0.60 -21.72 10.81
N ILE A 117 -0.89 -20.68 11.60
CA ILE A 117 -0.40 -19.30 11.33
C ILE A 117 1.12 -19.29 11.24
N GLN A 118 1.81 -19.84 12.26
CA GLN A 118 3.27 -19.91 12.29
C GLN A 118 3.84 -20.61 11.06
N GLN A 119 3.27 -21.74 10.65
CA GLN A 119 3.70 -22.47 9.46
C GLN A 119 3.48 -21.67 8.17
N LYS A 120 2.30 -21.07 8.00
CA LYS A 120 1.93 -20.30 6.81
C LYS A 120 2.79 -19.04 6.67
N ILE A 121 2.94 -18.26 7.74
CA ILE A 121 3.72 -17.01 7.70
C ILE A 121 5.22 -17.30 7.52
N ARG A 122 5.79 -18.34 8.13
CA ARG A 122 7.20 -18.71 7.88
C ARG A 122 7.42 -19.15 6.44
N ARG A 123 6.46 -19.85 5.81
CA ARG A 123 6.53 -20.18 4.39
C ARG A 123 6.49 -18.93 3.50
N LEU A 124 5.61 -17.97 3.80
CA LEU A 124 5.55 -16.70 3.05
C LEU A 124 6.82 -15.87 3.23
N LEU A 125 7.35 -15.82 4.45
CA LEU A 125 8.60 -15.13 4.76
C LEU A 125 9.77 -15.65 3.90
N GLY A 126 9.85 -16.98 3.71
CA GLY A 126 10.86 -17.61 2.86
C GLY A 126 10.67 -17.31 1.36
N LYS A 127 9.42 -17.11 0.91
CA LYS A 127 9.11 -16.78 -0.50
C LYS A 127 9.26 -15.29 -0.82
N ALA A 128 9.04 -14.43 0.16
CA ALA A 128 9.11 -12.98 0.00
C ALA A 128 10.56 -12.46 -0.05
N HIS A 129 11.55 -13.29 0.29
CA HIS A 129 12.98 -12.91 0.30
C HIS A 129 13.32 -11.69 1.19
N ILE A 130 12.58 -11.52 2.29
CA ILE A 130 12.79 -10.41 3.22
C ILE A 130 14.14 -10.51 3.93
N GLY A 131 14.86 -9.40 4.01
CA GLY A 131 16.14 -9.28 4.70
C GLY A 131 16.10 -9.62 6.20
N LEU A 132 17.28 -9.93 6.76
CA LEU A 132 17.42 -10.51 8.10
C LEU A 132 16.77 -9.69 9.22
N VAL A 133 16.88 -8.36 9.15
CA VAL A 133 16.37 -7.44 10.19
C VAL A 133 14.85 -7.56 10.32
N TYR A 134 14.14 -7.50 9.20
CA TYR A 134 12.68 -7.58 9.19
C TYR A 134 12.19 -9.02 9.40
N SER A 135 12.92 -10.01 8.87
CA SER A 135 12.67 -11.43 9.14
C SER A 135 12.71 -11.75 10.65
N LYS A 136 13.68 -11.21 11.39
CA LYS A 136 13.74 -11.34 12.85
C LYS A 136 12.50 -10.74 13.53
N THR A 137 12.06 -9.58 13.06
CA THR A 137 10.86 -8.89 13.58
C THR A 137 9.60 -9.75 13.39
N ILE A 138 9.43 -10.36 12.23
CA ILE A 138 8.30 -11.27 11.96
C ILE A 138 8.38 -12.55 12.79
N ASN A 139 9.57 -13.14 12.94
CA ASN A 139 9.71 -14.32 13.80
C ASN A 139 9.37 -14.02 15.26
N GLN A 140 9.79 -12.88 15.80
CA GLN A 140 9.41 -12.43 17.15
C GLN A 140 7.89 -12.27 17.30
N LEU A 141 7.20 -11.73 16.28
CA LEU A 141 5.74 -11.67 16.24
C LEU A 141 5.13 -13.08 16.32
N LEU A 142 5.66 -14.03 15.55
CA LEU A 142 5.18 -15.41 15.49
C LEU A 142 5.39 -16.19 16.79
N ASP A 143 6.48 -15.92 17.50
CA ASP A 143 6.78 -16.55 18.78
C ASP A 143 5.91 -15.97 19.91
N GLY A 144 5.47 -14.71 19.77
CA GLY A 144 4.60 -14.01 20.72
C GLY A 144 3.09 -14.12 20.45
N LEU A 145 2.64 -14.97 19.53
CA LEU A 145 1.22 -15.05 19.18
C LEU A 145 0.35 -15.45 20.38
N PRO A 146 -0.83 -14.82 20.58
CA PRO A 146 -1.72 -15.14 21.68
C PRO A 146 -2.25 -16.58 21.58
N LYS A 147 -2.38 -17.25 22.73
CA LYS A 147 -2.93 -18.63 22.81
C LYS A 147 -4.45 -18.66 22.65
N THR A 148 -5.12 -17.55 22.93
CA THR A 148 -6.58 -17.40 22.88
C THR A 148 -7.01 -16.72 21.59
N GLN A 149 -8.21 -17.06 21.09
CA GLN A 149 -8.80 -16.40 19.93
C GLN A 149 -9.30 -14.99 20.30
N GLY A 150 -8.42 -14.02 20.18
CA GLY A 150 -8.73 -12.59 20.26
C GLY A 150 -7.68 -11.85 19.45
N ASN A 151 -8.10 -10.97 18.53
CA ASN A 151 -7.15 -10.21 17.74
C ASN A 151 -6.49 -9.14 18.62
N GLY A 152 -5.40 -9.50 19.28
CA GLY A 152 -4.57 -8.60 20.10
C GLY A 152 -3.42 -7.94 19.32
N ILE A 153 -3.28 -8.23 18.03
CA ILE A 153 -2.20 -7.71 17.20
C ILE A 153 -2.72 -6.49 16.44
N PRO A 154 -2.22 -5.27 16.72
CA PRO A 154 -2.66 -4.09 16.02
C PRO A 154 -2.18 -4.12 14.56
N LEU A 155 -3.05 -3.71 13.64
CA LEU A 155 -2.66 -3.52 12.25
C LEU A 155 -1.66 -2.36 12.14
N LYS A 156 -0.62 -2.55 11.32
CA LYS A 156 0.30 -1.50 10.94
C LYS A 156 -0.25 -0.69 9.76
N PRO A 157 -0.06 0.64 9.75
CA PRO A 157 -0.43 1.44 8.59
C PRO A 157 0.37 1.01 7.37
N LEU A 158 -0.31 0.95 6.23
CA LEU A 158 0.29 0.64 4.93
C LEU A 158 0.91 1.89 4.32
N GLY A 159 1.91 1.74 3.44
CA GLY A 159 2.62 2.87 2.83
C GLY A 159 1.65 3.76 2.06
N SER A 160 0.72 3.14 1.33
CA SER A 160 -0.41 3.76 0.64
C SER A 160 -1.26 4.67 1.55
N ARG A 161 -1.38 4.35 2.85
CA ARG A 161 -2.15 5.16 3.82
C ARG A 161 -1.39 6.38 4.34
N LEU A 162 -0.08 6.37 4.23
CA LEU A 162 0.78 7.47 4.66
C LEU A 162 1.01 8.48 3.53
N MET A 163 0.51 8.19 2.33
CA MET A 163 0.58 9.10 1.20
C MET A 163 -0.27 10.34 1.46
N GLN A 164 0.37 11.50 1.47
CA GLN A 164 -0.33 12.78 1.60
C GLN A 164 -0.98 13.12 0.27
N LYS A 165 -2.32 13.21 0.29
CA LYS A 165 -3.14 13.64 -0.85
C LYS A 165 -3.48 15.11 -0.69
N GLN A 166 -3.13 15.92 -1.68
CA GLN A 166 -3.57 17.31 -1.79
C GLN A 166 -4.62 17.40 -2.89
N SER A 167 -5.77 18.00 -2.58
CA SER A 167 -6.84 18.22 -3.55
C SER A 167 -6.95 19.69 -3.91
N PHE A 168 -6.97 19.96 -5.21
CA PHE A 168 -7.13 21.29 -5.78
C PHE A 168 -8.43 21.34 -6.59
N THR A 169 -9.10 22.48 -6.58
CA THR A 169 -10.17 22.75 -7.55
C THR A 169 -9.55 23.57 -8.68
N VAL A 170 -9.65 23.08 -9.91
CA VAL A 170 -9.07 23.69 -11.10
C VAL A 170 -10.16 23.91 -12.15
N HIS A 171 -10.00 24.88 -13.04
CA HIS A 171 -10.90 25.03 -14.18
C HIS A 171 -10.36 24.19 -15.35
N GLU A 172 -11.24 23.56 -16.13
CA GLU A 172 -10.88 22.79 -17.34
C GLU A 172 -10.21 23.68 -18.41
N GLY A 173 -10.56 24.98 -18.43
CA GLY A 173 -10.01 25.97 -19.35
C GLY A 173 -9.43 27.20 -18.65
N SER A 174 -9.14 28.22 -19.46
CA SER A 174 -8.45 29.45 -19.02
C SER A 174 -9.37 30.48 -18.38
N THR A 175 -10.67 30.22 -18.30
CA THR A 175 -11.68 31.17 -17.83
C THR A 175 -12.41 30.68 -16.59
N ALA A 176 -12.90 31.61 -15.77
CA ALA A 176 -13.65 31.31 -14.54
C ALA A 176 -15.07 30.77 -14.81
N GLN A 177 -15.48 30.72 -16.08
CA GLN A 177 -16.74 30.17 -16.56
C GLN A 177 -16.61 28.71 -17.00
N ASP A 178 -15.38 28.21 -17.14
CA ASP A 178 -15.13 26.84 -17.54
C ASP A 178 -15.47 25.85 -16.40
N PRO A 179 -15.81 24.59 -16.72
CA PRO A 179 -16.16 23.60 -15.71
C PRO A 179 -15.07 23.42 -14.65
N LEU A 180 -15.50 23.33 -13.38
CA LEU A 180 -14.61 23.03 -12.27
C LEU A 180 -14.31 21.52 -12.24
N MET A 181 -13.03 21.20 -12.11
CA MET A 181 -12.51 19.85 -11.90
C MET A 181 -11.81 19.76 -10.55
N PHE A 182 -11.79 18.56 -9.99
CA PHE A 182 -10.94 18.24 -8.85
C PHE A 182 -9.68 17.55 -9.34
N MET A 183 -8.53 18.13 -8.97
CA MET A 183 -7.22 17.56 -9.21
C MET A 183 -6.67 17.04 -7.89
N GLU A 184 -6.41 15.74 -7.82
CA GLU A 184 -5.73 15.13 -6.68
C GLU A 184 -4.25 14.94 -7.04
N VAL A 185 -3.37 15.46 -6.18
CA VAL A 185 -1.91 15.31 -6.28
C VAL A 185 -1.45 14.53 -5.06
N SER A 186 -0.72 13.44 -5.29
CA SER A 186 -0.06 12.68 -4.22
C SER A 186 1.44 12.74 -4.41
N ASP A 187 2.18 12.95 -3.32
CA ASP A 187 3.65 12.91 -3.35
C ASP A 187 4.12 11.45 -3.41
N TYR A 188 4.62 11.02 -4.57
CA TYR A 188 5.39 9.78 -4.66
C TYR A 188 6.87 10.12 -4.52
N LEU A 189 7.65 9.20 -3.95
CA LEU A 189 9.11 9.33 -3.86
C LEU A 189 9.84 9.29 -5.22
N ALA A 190 9.12 9.33 -6.35
CA ALA A 190 9.73 9.47 -7.68
C ALA A 190 8.86 10.20 -8.74
N HIS A 191 7.52 10.19 -8.67
CA HIS A 191 6.65 10.87 -9.67
C HIS A 191 5.35 11.40 -9.07
N ALA A 192 5.01 12.67 -9.23
CA ALA A 192 3.67 13.15 -8.87
C ALA A 192 2.62 12.50 -9.79
N ILE A 193 1.69 11.70 -9.24
CA ILE A 193 0.52 11.23 -10.01
C ILE A 193 -0.60 12.25 -9.85
N ILE A 194 -1.10 12.73 -10.98
CA ILE A 194 -2.23 13.66 -11.09
C ILE A 194 -3.44 12.84 -11.51
N THR A 195 -4.43 12.71 -10.64
CA THR A 195 -5.73 12.11 -11.01
C THR A 195 -6.77 13.22 -11.19
N VAL A 196 -7.40 13.26 -12.36
CA VAL A 196 -8.50 14.18 -12.70
C VAL A 196 -9.78 13.37 -12.76
N SER A 197 -10.78 13.73 -11.95
CA SER A 197 -12.09 13.08 -11.95
C SER A 197 -13.16 14.01 -12.51
N TYR A 198 -13.98 13.51 -13.43
CA TYR A 198 -15.14 14.22 -13.98
C TYR A 198 -16.38 13.90 -13.12
N HIS A 199 -17.08 14.93 -12.66
CA HIS A 199 -18.47 14.79 -12.24
C HIS A 199 -19.36 15.46 -13.28
N ILE A 200 -20.06 14.62 -14.05
CA ILE A 200 -21.20 15.05 -14.85
C ILE A 200 -22.37 15.12 -13.86
N TYR A 201 -22.86 16.33 -13.57
CA TYR A 201 -24.13 16.53 -12.87
C TYR A 201 -25.30 16.27 -13.82
#